data_AF-A0A075VC35-F1
#
_entry.id   AF-A0A075VC35-F1
#
_cell.length_a   1.000
_cell.length_b   1.000
_cell.length_c   1.000
_cell.angle_alpha   90.00
_cell.angle_beta   90.00
_cell.angle_gamma   90.00
#
_symmetry.space_group_name_H-M   'P 1'
#
loop_
_entity.id
_entity.type
_entity.pdbx_description
1 polymer ?
#
loop_
_entity_poly.entity_id
_entity_poly.type
_entity_poly.pdbx_seq_one_letter_code
_entity_poly.pdbx_strand_id
1 'polypeptide(L)'
;MLRMVGVPTVDLHGPLHYLGIMDPLCGGTRATFLLLTGEATAAARYNPLVFPLAAAVLCMLVRSGVGMIAGRWLEIRLPRRWRRGAVAILIIGVAALSVRQQWNAELLMQSWPVA
;
A
#
# COMPACT_ATOMS: atom_id res chain seq x y z
N MET A 1 4.42 -18.70 2.30
CA MET A 1 3.17 -18.95 3.07
C MET A 1 2.05 -19.58 2.24
N LEU A 2 1.83 -19.23 0.96
CA LEU A 2 0.77 -19.83 0.12
C LEU A 2 0.94 -21.34 -0.20
N ARG A 3 2.15 -21.89 -0.08
CA ARG A 3 2.42 -23.32 -0.36
C ARG A 3 1.86 -24.27 0.70
N MET A 4 1.61 -23.79 1.92
CA MET A 4 1.10 -24.64 3.01
C MET A 4 -0.42 -24.61 3.17
N VAL A 5 -1.08 -23.50 2.80
CA VAL A 5 -2.51 -23.28 3.04
C VAL A 5 -3.37 -23.63 1.81
N GLY A 6 -2.73 -23.90 0.66
CA GLY A 6 -3.42 -23.99 -0.62
C GLY A 6 -3.77 -22.61 -1.17
N VAL A 7 -3.94 -22.53 -2.49
CA VAL A 7 -4.49 -21.31 -3.10
C VAL A 7 -5.94 -21.19 -2.61
N PRO A 8 -6.33 -20.08 -1.98
CA PRO A 8 -7.73 -19.88 -1.58
C PRO A 8 -8.62 -20.08 -2.81
N THR A 9 -9.61 -20.95 -2.69
CA THR A 9 -10.62 -21.21 -3.74
C THR A 9 -11.58 -20.05 -3.91
N VAL A 10 -11.52 -19.08 -3.00
CA VAL A 10 -12.25 -17.83 -3.07
C VAL A 10 -11.49 -16.89 -3.98
N ASP A 11 -12.19 -16.33 -4.96
CA ASP A 11 -11.64 -15.32 -5.85
C ASP A 11 -11.25 -14.08 -5.03
N LEU A 12 -9.96 -13.91 -4.74
CA LEU A 12 -9.41 -12.75 -4.02
C LEU A 12 -9.17 -11.56 -4.93
N HIS A 13 -9.51 -11.67 -6.22
CA HIS A 13 -9.39 -10.56 -7.12
C HIS A 13 -10.34 -9.43 -6.72
N GLY A 14 -9.84 -8.19 -6.74
CA GLY A 14 -10.68 -7.02 -6.48
C GLY A 14 -11.78 -6.90 -7.55
N PRO A 15 -12.88 -6.18 -7.28
CA PRO A 15 -13.95 -5.95 -8.26
C PRO A 15 -13.44 -5.33 -9.57
N LEU A 16 -12.29 -4.63 -9.54
CA LEU A 16 -11.64 -4.09 -10.74
C LEU A 16 -11.05 -5.17 -11.66
N HIS A 17 -10.73 -6.36 -11.13
CA HIS A 17 -10.24 -7.47 -11.95
C HIS A 17 -11.29 -8.02 -12.92
N TYR A 18 -12.57 -8.00 -12.55
CA TYR A 18 -13.66 -8.35 -13.47
C TYR A 18 -13.80 -7.35 -14.62
N LEU A 19 -13.23 -6.15 -14.48
CA LEU A 19 -13.14 -5.13 -15.52
C LEU A 19 -11.80 -5.20 -16.29
N GLY A 20 -10.95 -6.20 -16.01
CA GLY A 20 -9.60 -6.31 -16.58
C GLY A 20 -8.65 -5.21 -16.12
N ILE A 21 -8.97 -4.52 -15.01
CA ILE A 21 -8.15 -3.44 -14.48
C ILE A 21 -7.20 -3.99 -13.42
N MET A 22 -5.89 -3.82 -13.61
CA MET A 22 -4.90 -4.15 -12.59
C MET A 22 -5.11 -3.28 -11.36
N ASP A 23 -5.26 -3.92 -10.20
CA ASP A 23 -5.50 -3.22 -8.95
C ASP A 23 -4.31 -2.31 -8.60
N PRO A 24 -4.54 -1.09 -8.11
CA PRO A 24 -3.46 -0.15 -7.74
C PRO A 24 -2.52 -0.73 -6.67
N LEU A 25 -3.04 -1.63 -5.83
CA LEU A 25 -2.31 -2.29 -4.76
C LEU A 25 -1.59 -3.57 -5.20
N CYS A 26 -1.67 -3.97 -6.48
CA CYS A 26 -0.89 -5.09 -7.01
C CYS A 26 0.61 -4.86 -6.72
N GLY A 27 1.28 -5.91 -6.24
CA GLY A 27 2.67 -5.82 -5.77
C GLY A 27 2.87 -5.15 -4.41
N GLY A 28 1.82 -4.72 -3.71
CA GLY A 28 1.90 -4.07 -2.40
C GLY A 28 2.56 -4.96 -1.33
N THR A 29 2.14 -6.22 -1.20
CA THR A 29 2.76 -7.16 -0.25
C THR A 29 4.24 -7.36 -0.52
N ARG A 30 4.62 -7.42 -1.81
CA ARG A 30 6.00 -7.57 -2.27
C ARG A 30 6.83 -6.32 -1.94
N ALA A 31 6.29 -5.14 -2.20
CA ALA A 31 6.91 -3.87 -1.86
C ALA A 31 7.07 -3.70 -0.34
N THR A 32 6.08 -4.10 0.45
CA THR A 32 6.17 -4.06 1.92
C THR A 32 7.26 -4.99 2.44
N PHE A 33 7.35 -6.22 1.92
CA PHE A 33 8.43 -7.14 2.29
C PHE A 33 9.81 -6.54 1.99
N LEU A 34 10.01 -6.02 0.77
CA LEU A 34 11.27 -5.38 0.37
C LEU A 34 11.60 -4.14 1.20
N LEU A 35 10.60 -3.34 1.56
CA LEU A 35 10.80 -2.19 2.43
C LEU A 35 11.27 -2.62 3.82
N LEU A 36 10.68 -3.70 4.37
CA LEU A 36 11.04 -4.24 5.68
C LEU A 36 12.41 -4.94 5.68
N THR A 37 12.85 -5.50 4.56
CA THR A 37 14.19 -6.09 4.41
C THR A 37 15.27 -5.07 4.07
N GLY A 38 14.93 -3.77 3.98
CA GLY A 38 15.87 -2.68 3.72
C GLY A 38 16.09 -2.36 2.24
N GLU A 39 15.42 -3.07 1.32
CA GLU A 39 15.52 -2.85 -0.13
C GLU A 39 14.54 -1.78 -0.62
N ALA A 40 14.72 -0.54 -0.14
CA ALA A 40 13.80 0.57 -0.44
C ALA A 40 13.66 0.87 -1.95
N THR A 41 14.74 0.77 -2.73
CA THR A 41 14.70 0.98 -4.19
C THR A 41 13.88 -0.08 -4.91
N ALA A 42 14.01 -1.35 -4.51
CA ALA A 42 13.21 -2.44 -5.03
C ALA A 42 11.73 -2.29 -4.60
N ALA A 43 11.49 -1.90 -3.35
CA ALA A 43 10.15 -1.62 -2.85
C ALA A 43 9.44 -0.51 -3.67
N ALA A 44 10.15 0.58 -3.96
CA ALA A 44 9.66 1.68 -4.81
C ALA A 44 9.32 1.21 -6.23
N ARG A 45 10.12 0.28 -6.77
CA ARG A 45 9.92 -0.25 -8.12
C ARG A 45 8.61 -1.04 -8.20
N TYR A 46 8.34 -1.87 -7.21
CA TYR A 46 7.12 -2.70 -7.15
C TYR A 46 5.87 -1.89 -6.80
N ASN A 47 5.90 -1.11 -5.73
CA ASN A 47 4.77 -0.25 -5.39
C ASN A 47 5.23 1.00 -4.62
N PRO A 48 5.33 2.17 -5.26
CA PRO A 48 5.74 3.40 -4.58
C PRO A 48 4.73 3.87 -3.52
N LEU A 49 3.50 3.36 -3.50
CA LEU A 49 2.51 3.64 -2.45
C LEU A 49 2.90 3.05 -1.09
N VAL A 50 3.88 2.13 -1.06
CA VAL A 50 4.35 1.53 0.19
C VAL A 50 4.91 2.58 1.16
N PHE A 51 5.58 3.63 0.67
CA PHE A 51 6.16 4.67 1.51
C PHE A 51 5.13 5.55 2.22
N PRO A 52 4.14 6.17 1.53
CA PRO A 52 3.12 6.95 2.21
C PRO A 52 2.27 6.09 3.16
N LEU A 53 2.01 4.82 2.81
CA LEU A 53 1.32 3.89 3.72
C LEU A 53 2.15 3.58 4.97
N ALA A 54 3.44 3.25 4.80
CA ALA A 54 4.34 3.01 5.92
C ALA A 54 4.48 4.25 6.83
N ALA A 55 4.60 5.44 6.24
CA ALA A 55 4.64 6.70 6.98
C ALA A 55 3.32 6.95 7.75
N ALA A 56 2.16 6.69 7.14
CA ALA A 56 0.87 6.83 7.82
C ALA A 56 0.75 5.88 9.02
N VAL A 57 1.17 4.61 8.84
CA VAL A 57 1.20 3.61 9.93
C VAL A 57 2.16 4.05 11.03
N LEU A 58 3.37 4.50 10.70
CA LEU A 58 4.33 4.98 11.68
C LEU A 58 3.79 6.18 12.46
N CYS A 59 3.16 7.15 11.79
CA CYS A 59 2.51 8.28 12.44
C CYS A 59 1.40 7.83 13.40
N MET A 60 0.60 6.83 13.01
CA MET A 60 -0.43 6.25 13.88
C MET A 60 0.18 5.58 15.11
N LEU A 61 1.26 4.80 14.93
CA LEU A 61 1.96 4.12 16.03
C LEU A 61 2.62 5.10 17.00
N VAL A 62 3.28 6.15 16.49
CA VAL A 62 3.87 7.20 17.32
C VAL A 62 2.77 7.92 18.10
N ARG A 63 1.68 8.29 17.44
CA ARG A 63 0.53 8.95 18.07
C ARG A 63 -0.10 8.07 19.15
N SER A 64 -0.28 6.78 18.89
CA SER A 64 -0.82 5.86 19.91
C SER A 64 0.15 5.69 21.06
N GLY A 65 1.45 5.54 20.80
CA GLY A 65 2.47 5.43 21.84
C GLY A 65 2.54 6.67 22.73
N VAL A 66 2.55 7.86 22.12
CA VAL A 66 2.48 9.14 22.84
C VAL A 66 1.19 9.24 23.65
N GLY A 67 0.05 8.82 23.08
CA GLY A 67 -1.24 8.85 23.78
C GLY A 67 -1.29 7.91 24.99
N MET A 68 -0.69 6.73 24.88
CA MET A 68 -0.54 5.76 25.96
C MET A 68 0.38 6.29 27.07
N ILE A 69 1.56 6.82 26.71
CA ILE A 69 2.55 7.32 27.69
C ILE A 69 2.04 8.58 28.40
N ALA A 70 1.43 9.51 27.65
CA ALA A 70 0.95 10.77 28.21
C ALA A 70 -0.42 10.66 28.93
N GLY A 71 -1.08 9.50 28.86
CA GLY A 71 -2.44 9.29 29.38
C GLY A 71 -3.49 10.19 28.72
N ARG A 72 -3.16 10.82 27.59
CA ARG A 72 -4.02 11.76 26.86
C ARG A 72 -4.12 11.32 25.41
N TRP A 73 -5.32 11.00 24.96
CA TRP A 73 -5.55 10.74 23.54
C TRP A 73 -5.40 12.06 22.78
N LEU A 74 -4.31 12.21 22.02
CA LEU A 74 -4.12 13.38 21.18
C LEU A 74 -5.31 13.43 20.22
N GLU A 75 -6.07 14.51 20.09
CA GLU A 75 -7.18 14.57 19.11
C GLU A 75 -6.72 15.44 17.94
N ILE A 76 -6.29 14.82 16.82
CA ILE A 76 -5.89 15.59 15.64
C ILE A 76 -7.15 15.97 14.87
N ARG A 77 -7.62 17.20 15.06
CA ARG A 77 -8.67 17.78 14.22
C ARG A 77 -8.04 18.36 12.97
N LEU A 78 -8.09 17.60 11.88
CA LEU A 78 -7.63 18.11 10.59
C LEU A 78 -8.68 19.07 10.00
N PRO A 79 -8.34 20.34 9.70
CA PRO A 79 -9.30 21.28 9.13
C PRO A 79 -9.85 20.73 7.82
N ARG A 80 -11.14 20.94 7.55
CA ARG A 80 -11.86 20.34 6.41
C ARG A 80 -11.17 20.62 5.06
N ARG A 81 -10.53 21.79 4.90
CA ARG A 81 -9.72 22.17 3.72
C ARG A 81 -8.49 21.27 3.51
N TRP A 82 -7.75 21.00 4.58
CA TRP A 82 -6.55 20.15 4.55
C TRP A 82 -6.92 18.68 4.34
N ARG A 83 -8.02 18.23 4.96
CA ARG A 83 -8.56 16.89 4.73
C ARG A 83 -8.95 16.67 3.27
N ARG A 84 -9.63 17.64 2.65
CA ARG A 84 -9.98 17.57 1.22
C ARG A 84 -8.73 17.52 0.34
N GLY A 85 -7.72 18.35 0.64
CA GLY A 85 -6.44 18.31 -0.07
C GLY A 85 -5.75 16.95 0.02
N ALA A 86 -5.64 16.40 1.23
CA ALA A 86 -5.04 15.07 1.44
C ALA A 86 -5.82 13.95 0.72
N VAL A 87 -7.15 13.99 0.76
CA VAL A 87 -7.99 13.03 0.02
C VAL A 87 -7.83 13.18 -1.48
N ALA A 88 -7.80 14.41 -2.01
CA ALA A 88 -7.57 14.65 -3.44
C ALA A 88 -6.19 14.14 -3.89
N ILE A 89 -5.15 14.43 -3.12
CA ILE A 89 -3.79 13.92 -3.38
C ILE A 89 -3.77 12.40 -3.37
N LEU A 90 -4.44 11.77 -2.39
CA LEU A 90 -4.55 10.31 -2.32
C LEU A 90 -5.26 9.74 -3.56
N ILE A 91 -6.39 10.32 -3.97
CA ILE A 91 -7.14 9.88 -5.16
C ILE A 91 -6.29 10.02 -6.42
N ILE A 92 -5.63 11.17 -6.61
CA ILE A 92 -4.75 11.41 -7.77
C ILE A 92 -3.57 10.44 -7.75
N GLY A 93 -2.96 10.22 -6.59
CA GLY A 93 -1.86 9.28 -6.41
C GLY A 93 -2.26 7.84 -6.73
N VAL A 94 -3.44 7.41 -6.27
CA VAL A 94 -4.01 6.09 -6.60
C VAL A 94 -4.31 5.98 -8.08
N ALA A 95 -4.91 7.00 -8.70
CA ALA A 95 -5.19 7.00 -10.14
C ALA A 95 -3.90 6.93 -10.98
N ALA A 96 -2.89 7.72 -10.63
CA ALA A 96 -1.58 7.69 -11.28
C ALA A 96 -0.89 6.34 -11.10
N LEU A 97 -1.02 5.74 -9.90
CA LEU A 97 -0.53 4.40 -9.63
C LEU A 97 -1.26 3.36 -10.49
N SER A 98 -2.59 3.43 -10.61
CA SER A 98 -3.35 2.53 -11.48
C SER A 98 -2.87 2.62 -12.94
N VAL A 99 -2.65 3.83 -13.46
CA VAL A 99 -2.09 4.03 -14.81
C VAL A 99 -0.71 3.39 -14.93
N ARG A 100 0.15 3.57 -13.91
CA ARG A 100 1.47 2.95 -13.87
C ARG A 100 1.41 1.42 -13.79
N GLN A 101 0.48 0.86 -13.02
CA GLN A 101 0.32 -0.60 -12.90
C GLN A 101 -0.21 -1.21 -14.20
N GLN A 102 -1.05 -0.48 -14.95
CA GLN A 102 -1.46 -0.90 -16.29
C GLN A 102 -0.29 -0.93 -17.26
N TRP A 103 0.59 0.08 -17.21
CA TRP A 103 1.78 0.12 -18.08
C TRP A 103 2.84 -0.93 -17.72
N ASN A 104 2.89 -1.36 -16.45
CA ASN A 104 3.89 -2.30 -15.94
C ASN A 104 3.29 -3.66 -15.55
N ALA A 105 2.15 -4.03 -16.15
CA ALA A 105 1.45 -5.27 -15.83
C ALA A 105 2.36 -6.50 -15.97
N GLU A 106 3.21 -6.53 -16.99
CA GLU A 106 4.21 -7.59 -17.19
C GLU A 106 5.18 -7.75 -16.00
N LEU A 107 5.61 -6.63 -15.42
CA LEU A 107 6.54 -6.57 -14.28
C LEU A 107 5.89 -7.09 -12.98
N LEU A 108 4.57 -6.95 -12.86
CA LEU A 108 3.79 -7.46 -11.73
C LEU A 108 3.41 -8.94 -11.89
N MET A 109 3.20 -9.39 -13.13
CA MET A 109 2.87 -10.79 -13.46
C MET A 109 4.08 -11.72 -13.41
N GLN A 110 5.30 -11.18 -13.42
CA GLN A 110 6.51 -11.98 -13.25
C GLN A 110 6.55 -12.66 -11.88
N SER A 111 6.62 -14.00 -11.91
CA SER A 111 6.84 -14.82 -10.73
C SER A 111 8.11 -14.39 -10.01
N TRP A 112 8.06 -14.33 -8.68
CA TRP A 112 9.25 -14.07 -7.87
C TRP A 112 10.31 -15.14 -8.18
N PRO A 113 11.54 -14.77 -8.60
CA PRO A 113 12.60 -15.74 -8.80
C PRO A 113 12.94 -16.31 -7.42
N VAL A 114 12.53 -17.56 -7.20
CA VAL A 114 12.97 -18.35 -6.05
C VAL A 114 14.46 -18.62 -6.26
N ALA A 115 15.30 -17.93 -5.49
CA ALA A 115 16.68 -18.33 -5.26
C ALA A 115 16.71 -19.29 -4.07
#